data_AF-M7NDB8-F1
#
_entry.id   AF-M7NDB8-F1
#
_cell.length_a   1.000
_cell.length_b   1.000
_cell.length_c   1.000
_cell.angle_alpha   90.00
_cell.angle_beta   90.00
_cell.angle_gamma   90.00
#
_symmetry.space_group_name_H-M   'P 1'
#
loop_
_entity.id
_entity.type
_entity.pdbx_description
1 polymer ?
#
loop_
_entity_poly.entity_id
_entity_poly.type
_entity_poly.pdbx_seq_one_letter_code
_entity_poly.pdbx_strand_id
1 'polypeptide(L)' 'MKRYTNSQKTDVDTKIYISIDHLKKGQYELRILLNNKIIKSVTIIK' A
#
# COMPACT_ATOMS: atom_id res chain seq x y z
N MET A 1 -9.60 -43.36 1.71
CA MET A 1 -10.21 -42.04 1.45
C MET A 1 -9.21 -40.97 1.87
N LYS A 2 -8.43 -40.41 0.93
CA LYS A 2 -7.39 -39.40 1.21
C LYS A 2 -8.00 -38.01 1.20
N ARG A 3 -7.95 -37.29 2.32
CA ARG A 3 -8.37 -35.87 2.40
C ARG A 3 -7.23 -35.01 1.90
N TYR A 4 -7.40 -34.42 0.72
CA TYR A 4 -6.52 -33.35 0.26
C TYR A 4 -6.88 -32.08 1.04
N THR A 5 -6.05 -31.69 2.00
CA THR A 5 -6.11 -30.33 2.55
C THR A 5 -5.44 -29.40 1.55
N ASN A 6 -6.25 -28.86 0.63
CA ASN A 6 -5.82 -27.76 -0.22
C ASN A 6 -5.70 -26.51 0.67
N SER A 7 -4.54 -26.36 1.32
CA SER A 7 -4.18 -25.11 1.99
C SER A 7 -3.84 -24.10 0.89
N GLN A 8 -4.88 -23.47 0.35
CA GLN A 8 -4.73 -22.24 -0.40
C GLN A 8 -4.11 -21.22 0.55
N LYS A 9 -2.80 -21.00 0.41
CA LYS A 9 -2.15 -19.80 0.93
C LYS A 9 -2.83 -18.61 0.26
N THR A 10 -3.85 -18.06 0.90
CA THR A 10 -4.37 -16.75 0.55
C THR A 10 -3.26 -15.77 0.90
N ASP A 11 -2.49 -15.36 -0.11
CA ASP A 11 -1.71 -14.13 -0.05
C ASP A 11 -2.69 -13.02 0.33
N VAL A 12 -2.67 -12.65 1.61
CA VAL A 12 -3.49 -11.58 2.14
C VAL A 12 -2.94 -10.31 1.50
N ASP A 13 -3.68 -9.75 0.55
CA ASP A 13 -3.23 -8.69 -0.36
C ASP A 13 -2.49 -7.57 0.40
N THR A 14 -1.17 -7.51 0.27
CA THR A 14 -0.28 -6.65 1.09
C THR A 14 -0.20 -5.22 0.55
N LYS A 15 -1.29 -4.71 -0.03
CA LYS A 15 -1.33 -3.43 -0.75
C LYS A 15 -2.00 -2.36 0.09
N ILE A 16 -1.45 -1.15 0.04
CA ILE A 16 -2.02 0.04 0.68
C ILE A 16 -2.57 0.94 -0.43
N TYR A 17 -3.85 1.31 -0.32
CA TYR A 17 -4.52 2.22 -1.26
C TYR A 17 -4.90 3.52 -0.54
N ILE A 18 -4.68 4.66 -1.21
CA ILE A 18 -5.05 5.98 -0.72
C ILE A 18 -5.73 6.78 -1.84
N SER A 19 -6.97 7.23 -1.62
CA SER A 19 -7.64 8.13 -2.57
C SER A 19 -7.15 9.57 -2.36
N ILE A 20 -6.79 10.21 -3.46
CA ILE A 20 -6.30 11.61 -3.50
C ILE A 20 -7.22 12.50 -4.33
N ASP A 21 -8.45 12.07 -4.60
CA ASP A 21 -9.37 12.78 -5.50
C ASP A 21 -9.85 14.12 -4.94
N HIS A 22 -9.92 14.22 -3.61
CA HIS A 22 -10.31 15.42 -2.89
C HIS A 22 -9.18 16.46 -2.78
N LEU A 23 -7.94 16.11 -3.15
CA LEU A 23 -6.84 17.06 -3.12
C LEU A 23 -6.99 18.10 -4.25
N LYS A 24 -6.71 19.36 -3.91
CA LYS A 24 -6.63 20.44 -4.91
C LYS A 24 -5.46 20.18 -5.87
N LYS A 25 -5.44 20.88 -7.01
CA LYS A 25 -4.30 20.84 -7.91
C LYS A 25 -3.06 21.40 -7.22
N GLY A 26 -1.94 20.71 -7.39
CA GLY A 26 -0.69 21.07 -6.74
C GLY A 26 0.32 19.93 -6.68
N GLN A 27 1.45 20.22 -6.05
CA GLN A 27 2.53 19.27 -5.81
C GLN A 27 2.48 18.77 -4.37
N TYR A 28 2.48 17.45 -4.21
CA TYR A 28 2.42 16.77 -2.93
C TYR A 28 3.60 15.82 -2.77
N GLU A 29 4.00 15.59 -1.52
CA GLU A 29 5.01 14.59 -1.18
C GLU A 29 4.40 13.57 -0.21
N LEU A 30 4.31 12.32 -0.65
CA LEU A 30 3.94 11.18 0.20
C LEU A 30 5.22 10.56 0.77
N ARG A 31 5.37 10.61 2.10
CA ARG A 31 6.48 9.98 2.83
C ARG A 31 5.96 8.77 3.60
N ILE A 32 6.54 7.60 3.35
CA ILE A 32 6.27 6.38 4.10
C ILE A 32 7.33 6.24 5.19
N LEU A 33 6.89 6.12 6.44
CA LEU A 33 7.76 6.01 7.61
C LEU A 33 7.70 4.59 8.19
N LEU A 34 8.84 4.10 8.69
CA LEU A 34 8.94 2.92 9.54
C LEU A 34 9.84 3.28 10.72
N ASN A 35 9.38 3.01 11.95
CA ASN A 35 10.11 3.37 13.18
C ASN A 35 10.56 4.84 13.20
N ASN A 36 9.64 5.75 12.83
CA ASN A 36 9.88 7.20 12.71
C ASN A 36 10.99 7.61 11.72
N LYS A 37 11.43 6.71 10.83
CA LYS A 37 12.38 7.00 9.76
C LYS A 37 11.70 6.91 8.41
N ILE A 38 11.98 7.85 7.51
CA ILE A 38 11.47 7.83 6.14
C ILE A 38 12.15 6.69 5.39
N ILE A 39 11.35 5.77 4.83
CA ILE A 39 11.83 4.64 4.03
C ILE A 39 11.52 4.79 2.53
N LYS A 40 10.54 5.64 2.19
CA LYS A 40 10.19 5.96 0.80
C LYS A 40 9.56 7.34 0.73
N SER A 41 9.91 8.09 -0.30
CA SER A 41 9.20 9.31 -0.70
C SER A 41 8.71 9.17 -2.13
N VAL A 42 7.53 9.72 -2.42
CA VAL A 42 6.97 9.82 -3.77
C VAL A 42 6.39 11.22 -3.95
N THR A 43 6.81 11.90 -5.03
CA THR A 43 6.21 13.17 -5.44
C THR A 43 4.99 12.89 -6.30
N ILE A 44 3.86 13.53 -5.98
CA ILE A 44 2.60 13.42 -6.72
C ILE A 44 2.28 14.82 -7.25
N ILE A 45 2.05 14.91 -8.55
CA ILE A 45 1.59 16.14 -9.23
C ILE A 45 0.15 15.89 -9.66
N LYS A 46 -0.79 16.70 -9.15
CA LYS A 46 -2.23 16.59 -9.44
C LYS A 46 -2.77 17.90 -10.01
#